data_AF-A0A959Q743-F1
#
_entry.id   AF-A0A959Q743-F1
#
_cell.length_a   1.000
_cell.length_b   1.000
_cell.length_c   1.000
_cell.angle_alpha   90.00
_cell.angle_beta   90.00
_cell.angle_gamma   90.00
#
_symmetry.space_group_name_H-M   'P 1'
#
loop_
_entity.id
_entity.type
_entity.pdbx_description
1 polymer ?
#
loop_
_entity_poly.entity_id
_entity_poly.type
_entity_poly.pdbx_seq_one_letter_code
_entity_poly.pdbx_strand_id
1 'polypeptide(L)' 'TIRKLYATSVGENAVHGSDSDENATIEGNFHFGGVEQF' A
#
# COMPACT_ATOMS: atom_id res chain seq x y z
N THR A 1 -5.63 14.12 5.17
CA THR A 1 -5.00 12.84 4.82
C THR A 1 -4.37 12.98 3.45
N ILE A 2 -3.48 12.06 3.05
CA ILE A 2 -2.80 12.09 1.74
C ILE A 2 -3.83 12.20 0.60
N ARG A 3 -4.85 11.34 0.59
CA ARG A 3 -5.92 11.37 -0.43
C ARG A 3 -6.63 12.72 -0.50
N LYS A 4 -6.98 13.33 0.63
CA LYS A 4 -7.65 14.65 0.65
C LYS A 4 -6.81 15.76 0.02
N LEU A 5 -5.49 15.66 0.09
CA LEU A 5 -4.57 16.68 -0.42
C LEU A 5 -4.16 16.42 -1.88
N TYR A 6 -4.14 15.16 -2.31
CA TYR A 6 -3.48 14.76 -3.57
C TYR A 6 -4.28 13.83 -4.50
N ALA A 7 -5.48 13.37 -4.13
CA ALA A 7 -6.30 12.53 -5.01
C ALA A 7 -7.04 13.39 -6.05
N THR A 8 -7.03 12.94 -7.31
CA THR A 8 -7.80 13.56 -8.40
C THR A 8 -9.18 12.93 -8.53
N SER A 9 -9.28 11.62 -8.29
CA SER A 9 -10.50 10.84 -8.39
C SER A 9 -10.44 9.60 -7.49
N VAL A 10 -11.49 8.78 -7.45
CA VAL A 10 -11.48 7.51 -6.69
C VAL A 10 -10.48 6.52 -7.27
N GLY A 11 -10.36 6.46 -8.60
CA GLY A 11 -9.38 5.61 -9.30
C GLY A 11 -7.95 6.15 -9.20
N GLU A 12 -7.79 7.47 -9.09
CA GLU A 12 -6.49 8.15 -8.97
C GLU A 12 -6.34 8.75 -7.57
N ASN A 13 -6.31 7.87 -6.57
CA ASN A 13 -6.34 8.26 -5.15
C ASN A 13 -4.94 8.39 -4.49
N ALA A 14 -3.90 8.50 -5.32
CA ALA A 14 -2.49 8.73 -4.99
C ALA A 14 -1.75 7.61 -4.23
N VAL A 15 -2.42 6.86 -3.34
CA VAL A 15 -1.75 5.85 -2.49
C VAL A 15 -2.62 4.63 -2.21
N HIS A 16 -1.97 3.47 -2.24
CA HIS A 16 -2.44 2.20 -1.69
C HIS A 16 -1.82 1.95 -0.31
N GLY A 17 -2.51 1.18 0.53
CA GLY A 17 -1.98 0.69 1.80
C GLY A 17 -2.83 -0.48 2.27
N SER A 18 -2.17 -1.50 2.81
CA SER A 18 -2.82 -2.70 3.32
C SER A 18 -3.76 -2.35 4.48
N ASP A 19 -4.89 -3.06 4.55
CA ASP A 19 -5.97 -2.80 5.51
C ASP A 19 -6.00 -3.78 6.70
N SER A 20 -5.10 -4.76 6.70
CA SER A 20 -4.95 -5.77 7.76
C SER A 20 -3.52 -6.32 7.80
N ASP A 21 -3.14 -6.92 8.92
CA ASP A 21 -1.82 -7.56 9.09
C ASP A 21 -1.63 -8.74 8.12
N GLU A 22 -2.70 -9.50 7.86
CA GLU A 22 -2.73 -10.60 6.88
C GLU A 22 -2.43 -10.06 5.46
N ASN A 23 -3.17 -9.03 5.02
CA ASN A 23 -2.95 -8.44 3.71
C ASN A 23 -1.58 -7.75 3.61
N ALA A 24 -1.10 -7.12 4.69
CA ALA A 24 0.23 -6.53 4.72
C ALA A 24 1.33 -7.58 4.51
N THR A 25 1.18 -8.75 5.13
CA THR A 25 2.12 -9.88 4.95
C THR A 25 2.08 -10.41 3.52
N ILE A 26 0.88 -10.57 2.95
CA ILE A 26 0.70 -11.05 1.57
C ILE A 26 1.28 -10.06 0.57
N GLU A 27 0.91 -8.78 0.66
CA GLU A 27 1.38 -7.72 -0.23
C GLU A 27 2.89 -7.51 -0.09
N GLY A 28 3.41 -7.48 1.14
CA GLY A 28 4.84 -7.35 1.41
C GLY A 28 5.67 -8.46 0.75
N ASN A 29 5.24 -9.72 0.89
CA ASN A 29 5.91 -10.87 0.27
C ASN A 29 5.77 -10.92 -1.26
N PHE A 30 4.70 -10.31 -1.81
CA PHE A 30 4.53 -10.20 -3.25
C PHE A 30 5.46 -9.14 -3.87
N HIS A 31 5.65 -8.01 -3.19
CA HIS A 31 6.38 -6.86 -3.72
C HIS A 31 7.89 -6.88 -3.44
N PHE A 32 8.32 -7.53 -2.35
CA PHE A 32 9.70 -7.47 -1.89
C PHE A 32 10.24 -8.88 -1.62
N GLY A 33 11.51 -9.09 -1.95
CA GLY A 33 12.24 -10.29 -1.52
C GLY A 33 12.54 -10.26 -0.03
N GLY A 34 12.72 -11.44 0.58
CA GLY A 34 12.96 -11.54 2.04
C GLY A 34 14.23 -10.82 2.54
N VAL A 35 15.16 -10.47 1.66
CA VAL A 35 16.35 -9.66 2.01
C VAL A 35 16.11 -8.15 1.99
N GLU A 36 14.97 -7.71 1.45
CA GLU A 36 14.54 -6.30 1.38
C GLU A 36 13.59 -5.93 2.54
N GLN A 37 13.11 -6.94 3.29
CA GLN A 37 12.24 -6.80 4.45
C GLN A 37 13.06 -6.88 5.75
N PHE A 38 12.75 -6.04 6.76
CA PHE A 38 13.50 -5.91 8.02
C PHE A 38 12.61 -5.94 9.26
#